data_AF-A0A7C4H4A3-F1
#
_entry.id   AF-A0A7C4H4A3-F1
#
_cell.length_a   1.000
_cell.length_b   1.000
_cell.length_c   1.000
_cell.angle_alpha   90.00
_cell.angle_beta   90.00
_cell.angle_gamma   90.00
#
_symmetry.space_group_name_H-M   'P 1'
#
loop_
_entity.id
_entity.type
_entity.pdbx_description
1 polymer ?
#
loop_
_entity_poly.entity_id
_entity_poly.type
_entity_poly.pdbx_seq_one_letter_code
_entity_poly.pdbx_strand_id
1 'polypeptide(L)'
;MRDIVLVFEVHQPARLARNFKQRIRELAAKGVRITPDLLEHIYFDEELNRRILERVSRKCYLPANEVILQQLDNFRHSGKKFKVSFSLSGVFLEQARKWVPEVLESFQRLSDTGLVEFLDQTYYHSLASLLSEEEFTEQVLEHRQLMKDYFGREPTSVENTEFIYNTRIACVLGRLGYKVVLTEGVERILGWRSPNYLYKARGCGIKVLMRNYRLSDDIGFRFASREWRE
;
A
#
# COMPACT_ATOMS: atom_id res chain seq x y z
N MET A 1 -5.30 -28.19 5.27
CA MET A 1 -5.30 -27.60 3.92
C MET A 1 -4.35 -26.40 3.94
N ARG A 2 -3.57 -26.15 2.89
CA ARG A 2 -2.67 -24.98 2.81
C ARG A 2 -3.37 -23.85 2.06
N ASP A 3 -3.22 -22.64 2.57
CA ASP A 3 -3.73 -21.42 1.95
C ASP A 3 -2.56 -20.54 1.50
N ILE A 4 -2.75 -19.86 0.38
CA ILE A 4 -1.79 -18.92 -0.19
C ILE A 4 -2.46 -17.55 -0.12
N VAL A 5 -1.78 -16.59 0.49
CA VAL A 5 -2.23 -15.20 0.59
C VAL A 5 -1.35 -14.36 -0.32
N LEU A 6 -1.93 -13.85 -1.40
CA LEU A 6 -1.25 -12.95 -2.32
C LEU A 6 -1.57 -11.51 -1.91
N VAL A 7 -0.53 -10.72 -1.66
CA VAL A 7 -0.65 -9.33 -1.26
C VAL A 7 0.18 -8.47 -2.19
N PHE A 8 -0.47 -7.47 -2.80
CA PHE A 8 0.18 -6.54 -3.73
C PHE A 8 0.20 -5.15 -3.11
N GLU A 9 1.41 -4.61 -2.94
CA GLU A 9 1.60 -3.25 -2.45
C GLU A 9 1.69 -2.27 -3.64
N VAL A 10 0.95 -1.17 -3.55
CA VAL A 10 0.87 -0.15 -4.60
C VAL A 10 1.08 1.22 -3.98
N HIS A 11 2.24 1.81 -4.30
CA HIS A 11 2.63 3.13 -3.84
C HIS A 11 3.23 3.96 -4.97
N GLN A 12 2.91 5.25 -4.99
CA GLN A 12 3.59 6.28 -5.79
C GLN A 12 3.81 7.52 -4.92
N PRO A 13 5.07 7.95 -4.71
CA PRO A 13 5.34 9.13 -3.90
C PRO A 13 5.03 10.42 -4.67
N ALA A 14 4.61 11.45 -3.94
CA ALA A 14 4.59 12.82 -4.45
C ALA A 14 6.01 13.39 -4.46
N ARG A 15 6.59 13.56 -5.66
CA ARG A 15 7.98 14.05 -5.82
C ARG A 15 8.05 15.55 -5.63
N LEU A 16 9.09 16.00 -4.94
CA LEU A 16 9.38 17.41 -4.74
C LEU A 16 9.92 18.05 -6.04
N ALA A 17 9.47 19.27 -6.33
CA ALA A 17 9.99 20.10 -7.40
C ALA A 17 11.42 20.53 -7.07
N ARG A 18 12.41 20.12 -7.89
CA ARG A 18 13.82 20.45 -7.64
C ARG A 18 14.10 21.95 -7.56
N ASN A 19 13.25 22.76 -8.19
CA ASN A 19 13.34 24.21 -8.20
C ASN A 19 12.37 24.91 -7.22
N PHE A 20 11.78 24.21 -6.23
CA PHE A 20 10.81 24.82 -5.30
C PHE A 20 11.36 26.09 -4.61
N LYS A 21 12.63 26.07 -4.18
CA LYS A 21 13.28 27.25 -3.56
C LYS A 21 13.34 28.45 -4.51
N GLN A 22 13.57 28.21 -5.79
CA GLN A 22 13.59 29.25 -6.81
C GLN A 22 12.17 29.80 -7.03
N ARG A 23 11.17 28.92 -7.17
CA ARG A 23 9.76 29.30 -7.31
C ARG A 23 9.29 30.19 -6.14
N ILE A 24 9.65 29.84 -4.91
CA ILE A 24 9.35 30.66 -3.71
C ILE A 24 9.98 32.06 -3.83
N ARG A 25 11.27 32.15 -4.21
CA ARG A 25 11.97 33.44 -4.35
C ARG A 25 11.35 34.32 -5.44
N GLU A 26 11.00 33.73 -6.59
CA GLU A 26 10.37 34.45 -7.70
C GLU A 26 8.98 34.99 -7.32
N LEU A 27 8.18 34.22 -6.59
CA LEU A 27 6.87 34.66 -6.10
C LEU A 27 7.00 35.75 -5.03
N ALA A 28 7.94 35.60 -4.11
CA ALA A 28 8.23 36.63 -3.10
C ALA A 28 8.68 37.94 -3.75
N ALA A 29 9.55 37.89 -4.77
CA ALA A 29 9.99 39.07 -5.51
C ALA A 29 8.83 39.77 -6.26
N LYS A 30 7.80 39.01 -6.66
CA LYS A 30 6.57 39.54 -7.27
C LYS A 30 5.54 40.03 -6.24
N GLY A 31 5.87 40.00 -4.94
CA GLY A 31 4.94 40.38 -3.87
C GLY A 31 3.75 39.43 -3.72
N VAL A 32 3.84 38.21 -4.24
CA VAL A 32 2.74 37.23 -4.16
C VAL A 32 2.68 36.67 -2.74
N ARG A 33 1.50 36.78 -2.12
CA ARG A 33 1.22 36.13 -0.84
C ARG A 33 1.17 34.62 -1.02
N ILE A 34 2.03 33.91 -0.31
CA ILE A 34 2.07 32.44 -0.33
C ILE A 34 0.99 31.91 0.61
N THR A 35 -0.02 31.25 0.05
CA THR A 35 -1.05 30.50 0.78
C THR A 35 -0.64 29.02 0.90
N PRO A 36 -1.25 28.23 1.82
CA PRO A 36 -1.00 26.80 1.92
C PRO A 36 -1.19 26.04 0.59
N ASP A 37 -2.29 26.30 -0.14
CA ASP A 37 -2.55 25.64 -1.44
C ASP A 37 -1.46 25.97 -2.47
N LEU A 38 -1.07 27.25 -2.56
CA LEU A 38 -0.01 27.67 -3.46
C LEU A 38 1.33 27.03 -3.07
N LEU A 39 1.58 26.89 -1.77
CA LEU A 39 2.78 26.26 -1.25
C LEU A 39 2.89 24.78 -1.67
N GLU A 40 1.78 24.05 -1.68
CA GLU A 40 1.72 22.66 -2.16
C GLU A 40 2.14 22.57 -3.65
N HIS A 41 1.54 23.40 -4.52
CA HIS A 41 1.90 23.47 -5.95
C HIS A 41 3.36 23.90 -6.19
N ILE A 42 3.95 24.65 -5.25
CA ILE A 42 5.37 25.02 -5.31
C ILE A 42 6.26 23.84 -4.91
N TYR A 43 5.90 23.11 -3.84
CA TYR A 43 6.71 22.02 -3.30
C TYR A 43 6.75 20.81 -4.21
N PHE A 44 5.65 20.45 -4.86
CA PHE A 44 5.56 19.22 -5.65
C PHE A 44 5.75 19.43 -7.15
N ASP A 45 6.39 18.45 -7.79
CA ASP A 45 6.56 18.40 -9.24
C ASP A 45 5.34 17.71 -9.87
N GLU A 46 4.23 18.45 -9.99
CA GLU A 46 2.97 17.89 -10.50
C GLU A 46 3.10 17.33 -11.92
N GLU A 47 3.88 17.97 -12.79
CA GLU A 47 4.09 17.49 -14.15
C GLU A 47 4.84 16.16 -14.16
N LEU A 48 5.93 16.05 -13.37
CA LEU A 48 6.68 14.81 -13.26
C LEU A 48 5.84 13.69 -12.62
N ASN A 49 5.12 13.99 -11.55
CA ASN A 49 4.27 13.02 -10.86
C ASN A 49 3.17 12.51 -11.78
N ARG A 50 2.45 13.41 -12.47
CA ARG A 50 1.42 13.06 -13.46
C ARG A 50 2.00 12.19 -14.57
N ARG A 51 3.09 12.62 -15.21
CA ARG A 51 3.70 11.90 -16.33
C ARG A 51 4.18 10.50 -15.95
N ILE A 52 4.76 10.34 -14.75
CA ILE A 52 5.17 9.03 -14.25
C ILE A 52 3.94 8.17 -13.97
N LEU A 53 2.95 8.71 -13.28
CA LEU A 53 1.74 7.96 -12.93
C LEU A 53 1.02 7.48 -14.20
N GLU A 54 0.73 8.36 -15.17
CA GLU A 54 0.11 8.00 -16.46
C GLU A 54 0.88 6.87 -17.18
N ARG A 55 2.21 6.94 -17.18
CA ARG A 55 3.06 5.91 -17.78
C ARG A 55 2.96 4.57 -17.04
N VAL A 56 3.06 4.58 -15.72
CA VAL A 56 3.02 3.37 -14.90
C VAL A 56 1.63 2.74 -14.94
N SER A 57 0.57 3.54 -14.91
CA SER A 57 -0.82 3.08 -15.01
C SER A 57 -1.08 2.25 -16.26
N ARG A 58 -0.61 2.73 -17.42
CA ARG A 58 -0.77 2.02 -18.71
C ARG A 58 0.07 0.76 -18.82
N LYS A 59 1.22 0.70 -18.13
CA LYS A 59 2.18 -0.42 -18.22
C LYS A 59 2.02 -1.46 -17.13
N CYS A 60 1.44 -1.11 -15.99
CA CYS A 60 1.43 -1.92 -14.79
C CYS A 60 0.02 -2.04 -14.19
N TYR A 61 -0.54 -0.96 -13.66
CA TYR A 61 -1.77 -1.04 -12.86
C TYR A 61 -2.98 -1.56 -13.66
N LEU A 62 -3.28 -0.95 -14.80
CA LEU A 62 -4.45 -1.35 -15.60
C LEU A 62 -4.30 -2.78 -16.16
N PRO A 63 -3.16 -3.16 -16.78
CA PRO A 63 -2.98 -4.54 -17.24
C PRO A 63 -3.01 -5.56 -16.11
N ALA A 64 -2.37 -5.28 -14.97
CA ALA A 64 -2.35 -6.21 -13.83
C ALA A 64 -3.75 -6.40 -13.23
N ASN A 65 -4.49 -5.31 -13.02
CA ASN A 65 -5.85 -5.36 -12.49
C ASN A 65 -6.79 -6.10 -13.44
N GLU A 66 -6.63 -5.95 -14.75
CA GLU A 66 -7.41 -6.68 -15.74
C GLU A 66 -7.12 -8.19 -15.71
N VAL A 67 -5.84 -8.59 -15.66
CA VAL A 67 -5.45 -10.01 -15.51
C VAL A 67 -6.02 -10.59 -14.22
N ILE A 68 -5.91 -9.87 -13.10
CA ILE A 68 -6.45 -10.31 -11.81
C ILE A 68 -7.96 -10.46 -11.88
N LEU A 69 -8.68 -9.47 -12.43
CA LEU A 69 -10.14 -9.52 -12.57
C LEU A 69 -10.58 -10.75 -13.37
N GLN A 70 -9.92 -11.01 -14.50
CA GLN A 70 -10.19 -12.21 -15.31
C GLN A 70 -9.96 -13.51 -14.53
N GLN A 71 -8.90 -13.59 -13.71
CA GLN A 71 -8.68 -14.78 -12.87
C GLN A 71 -9.73 -14.92 -11.77
N LEU A 72 -10.14 -13.82 -11.12
CA LEU A 72 -11.19 -13.86 -10.11
C LEU A 72 -12.50 -14.39 -10.70
N ASP A 73 -12.85 -14.00 -11.93
CA ASP A 73 -14.02 -14.49 -12.64
C ASP A 73 -13.90 -15.95 -13.07
N ASN A 74 -12.77 -16.35 -13.66
CA ASN A 74 -12.52 -17.73 -14.07
C ASN A 74 -12.64 -18.73 -12.92
N PHE A 75 -12.19 -18.35 -11.72
CA PHE A 75 -12.22 -19.21 -10.53
C PHE A 75 -13.42 -18.97 -9.61
N ARG A 76 -14.36 -18.10 -9.99
CA ARG A 76 -15.51 -17.69 -9.16
C ARG A 76 -16.40 -18.86 -8.71
N HIS A 77 -16.60 -19.82 -9.61
CA HIS A 77 -17.42 -21.02 -9.39
C HIS A 77 -16.59 -22.29 -9.12
N SER A 78 -15.27 -22.16 -8.97
CA SER A 78 -14.41 -23.29 -8.63
C SER A 78 -14.58 -23.72 -7.17
N GLY A 79 -14.21 -24.97 -6.85
CA GLY A 79 -14.21 -25.48 -5.47
C GLY A 79 -13.25 -24.73 -4.53
N LYS A 80 -12.26 -24.00 -5.08
CA LYS A 80 -11.37 -23.11 -4.32
C LYS A 80 -11.24 -21.77 -5.02
N LYS A 81 -11.99 -20.77 -4.54
CA LYS A 81 -12.00 -19.41 -5.09
C LYS A 81 -10.61 -18.80 -5.09
N PHE A 82 -10.22 -18.18 -6.21
CA PHE A 82 -9.06 -17.31 -6.28
C PHE A 82 -9.39 -15.98 -5.56
N LYS A 83 -8.47 -15.49 -4.73
CA LYS A 83 -8.60 -14.25 -3.96
C LYS A 83 -7.24 -13.58 -3.87
N VAL A 84 -7.25 -12.26 -3.77
CA VAL A 84 -6.04 -11.44 -3.61
C VAL A 84 -6.29 -10.34 -2.59
N SER A 85 -5.22 -9.79 -2.03
CA SER A 85 -5.26 -8.61 -1.19
C SER A 85 -4.39 -7.50 -1.76
N PHE A 86 -4.78 -6.25 -1.55
CA PHE A 86 -4.01 -5.07 -1.96
C PHE A 86 -3.76 -4.14 -0.78
N SER A 87 -2.59 -3.52 -0.78
CA SER A 87 -2.27 -2.37 0.07
C SER A 87 -2.02 -1.17 -0.84
N LEU A 88 -2.89 -0.16 -0.79
CA LEU A 88 -2.84 1.00 -1.68
C LEU A 88 -2.58 2.24 -0.86
N SER A 89 -1.42 2.90 -0.98
CA SER A 89 -1.16 4.10 -0.17
C SER A 89 -2.16 5.23 -0.48
N GLY A 90 -2.49 6.05 0.52
CA GLY A 90 -3.44 7.16 0.36
C GLY A 90 -2.99 8.18 -0.69
N VAL A 91 -1.71 8.57 -0.64
CA VAL A 91 -1.10 9.46 -1.65
C VAL A 91 -1.15 8.90 -3.07
N PHE A 92 -1.14 7.57 -3.25
CA PHE A 92 -1.33 6.97 -4.56
C PHE A 92 -2.78 7.12 -5.04
N LEU A 93 -3.76 6.86 -4.17
CA LEU A 93 -5.18 6.95 -4.48
C LEU A 93 -5.59 8.40 -4.84
N GLU A 94 -5.06 9.40 -4.14
CA GLU A 94 -5.27 10.81 -4.47
C GLU A 94 -4.73 11.17 -5.85
N GLN A 95 -3.49 10.78 -6.15
CA GLN A 95 -2.89 11.04 -7.45
C GLN A 95 -3.63 10.29 -8.56
N ALA A 96 -4.08 9.06 -8.30
CA ALA A 96 -4.88 8.28 -9.24
C ALA A 96 -6.20 8.98 -9.54
N ARG A 97 -6.95 9.39 -8.51
CA ARG A 97 -8.19 10.16 -8.68
C ARG A 97 -7.97 11.46 -9.46
N LYS A 98 -6.87 12.16 -9.20
CA LYS A 98 -6.56 13.46 -9.81
C LYS A 98 -6.16 13.37 -11.29
N TRP A 99 -5.39 12.35 -11.67
CA TRP A 99 -4.75 12.31 -13.00
C TRP A 99 -5.09 11.09 -13.86
N VAL A 100 -5.48 9.97 -13.26
CA VAL A 100 -5.80 8.70 -13.95
C VAL A 100 -6.97 7.98 -13.27
N PRO A 101 -8.17 8.59 -13.21
CA PRO A 101 -9.31 8.05 -12.47
C PRO A 101 -9.68 6.62 -12.89
N GLU A 102 -9.39 6.22 -14.12
CA GLU A 102 -9.59 4.85 -14.61
C GLU A 102 -8.82 3.79 -13.79
N VAL A 103 -7.72 4.17 -13.14
CA VAL A 103 -6.97 3.28 -12.24
C VAL A 103 -7.76 3.05 -10.95
N LEU A 104 -8.29 4.12 -10.35
CA LEU A 104 -9.13 4.01 -9.15
C LEU A 104 -10.38 3.16 -9.46
N GLU A 105 -11.05 3.45 -10.57
CA GLU A 105 -12.19 2.67 -11.05
C GLU A 105 -11.84 1.19 -11.22
N SER A 106 -10.65 0.88 -11.77
CA SER A 106 -10.22 -0.52 -11.92
C SER A 106 -10.07 -1.26 -10.58
N PHE A 107 -9.62 -0.58 -9.51
CA PHE A 107 -9.59 -1.15 -8.16
C PHE A 107 -10.98 -1.26 -7.54
N GLN A 108 -11.88 -0.33 -7.83
CA GLN A 108 -13.29 -0.42 -7.40
C GLN A 108 -13.97 -1.65 -8.04
N ARG A 109 -13.78 -1.89 -9.34
CA ARG A 109 -14.27 -3.12 -10.00
C ARG A 109 -13.73 -4.39 -9.32
N LEU A 110 -12.46 -4.39 -8.90
CA LEU A 110 -11.86 -5.48 -8.14
C LEU A 110 -12.54 -5.64 -6.76
N SER A 111 -12.80 -4.55 -6.04
CA SER A 111 -13.54 -4.52 -4.78
C SER A 111 -14.95 -5.13 -4.90
N ASP A 112 -15.64 -4.80 -5.99
CA ASP A 112 -17.03 -5.20 -6.25
C ASP A 112 -17.18 -6.72 -6.47
N THR A 113 -16.09 -7.40 -6.84
CA THR A 113 -16.10 -8.87 -6.95
C THR A 113 -16.37 -9.57 -5.61
N GLY A 114 -16.07 -8.90 -4.48
CA GLY A 114 -16.09 -9.52 -3.15
C GLY A 114 -15.01 -10.58 -2.93
N LEU A 115 -14.06 -10.70 -3.86
CA LEU A 115 -12.93 -11.64 -3.81
C LEU A 115 -11.59 -10.95 -3.58
N VAL A 116 -11.61 -9.62 -3.41
CA VAL A 116 -10.45 -8.77 -3.13
C VAL A 116 -10.58 -8.16 -1.74
N GLU A 117 -9.53 -8.27 -0.94
CA GLU A 117 -9.38 -7.56 0.34
C GLU A 117 -8.47 -6.36 0.14
N PHE A 118 -8.76 -5.25 0.82
CA PHE A 118 -7.82 -4.14 0.96
C PHE A 118 -7.28 -4.06 2.37
N LEU A 119 -6.00 -3.74 2.49
CA LEU A 119 -5.30 -3.48 3.74
C LEU A 119 -5.24 -1.99 3.99
N ASP A 120 -5.23 -1.62 5.27
CA ASP A 120 -4.79 -0.29 5.67
C ASP A 120 -3.26 -0.21 5.76
N GLN A 121 -2.74 1.00 5.59
CA GLN A 121 -1.37 1.39 5.87
C GLN A 121 -1.34 2.86 6.33
N THR A 122 -0.16 3.45 6.55
CA THR A 122 -0.08 4.91 6.74
C THR A 122 -0.51 5.64 5.47
N TYR A 123 -1.29 6.71 5.58
CA TYR A 123 -1.77 7.51 4.45
C TYR A 123 -0.66 7.90 3.46
N TYR A 124 0.45 8.43 3.96
CA TYR A 124 1.54 8.95 3.14
C TYR A 124 2.64 7.92 2.84
N HIS A 125 2.43 6.65 3.19
CA HIS A 125 3.47 5.62 3.14
C HIS A 125 4.73 6.06 3.93
N SER A 126 4.53 6.54 5.15
CA SER A 126 5.54 7.25 5.93
C SER A 126 6.14 6.39 7.03
N LEU A 127 7.30 6.81 7.55
CA LEU A 127 7.94 6.17 8.70
C LEU A 127 7.42 6.69 10.05
N ALA A 128 6.18 7.20 10.11
CA ALA A 128 5.59 7.80 11.31
C ALA A 128 5.67 6.89 12.55
N SER A 129 5.52 5.57 12.37
CA SER A 129 5.64 4.57 13.43
C SER A 129 6.97 4.59 14.20
N LEU A 130 8.04 5.09 13.57
CA LEU A 130 9.36 5.26 14.19
C LEU A 130 9.51 6.56 14.98
N LEU A 131 8.66 7.56 14.71
CA LEU A 131 8.82 8.92 15.20
C LEU A 131 7.77 9.28 16.26
N SER A 132 6.50 9.02 15.98
CA SER A 132 5.39 9.39 16.88
C SER A 132 4.24 8.40 16.75
N GLU A 133 3.76 7.89 17.89
CA GLU A 133 2.55 7.04 17.92
C GLU A 133 1.30 7.78 17.47
N GLU A 134 1.23 9.06 17.79
CA GLU A 134 0.08 9.93 17.52
C GLU A 134 -0.04 10.18 16.03
N GLU A 135 1.05 10.65 15.40
CA GLU A 135 1.15 10.80 13.93
C GLU A 135 0.89 9.48 13.20
N PHE A 136 1.45 8.38 13.69
CA PHE A 136 1.22 7.06 13.10
C PHE A 136 -0.26 6.66 13.17
N THR A 137 -0.91 6.90 14.31
CA THR A 137 -2.32 6.59 14.51
C THR A 137 -3.21 7.47 13.62
N GLU A 138 -2.93 8.77 13.56
CA GLU A 138 -3.65 9.71 12.70
C GLU A 138 -3.58 9.30 11.24
N GLN A 139 -2.37 9.03 10.71
CA GLN A 139 -2.22 8.61 9.31
C GLN A 139 -2.90 7.27 8.99
N VAL A 140 -2.92 6.32 9.94
CA VAL A 140 -3.60 5.03 9.75
C VAL A 140 -5.12 5.21 9.76
N LEU A 141 -5.66 6.07 10.63
CA LEU A 141 -7.10 6.35 10.69
C LEU A 141 -7.57 7.21 9.50
N GLU A 142 -6.76 8.16 9.05
CA GLU A 142 -7.00 8.93 7.82
C GLU A 142 -7.07 7.99 6.60
N HIS A 143 -6.13 7.04 6.51
CA HIS A 143 -6.15 6.02 5.46
C HIS A 143 -7.40 5.15 5.53
N ARG A 144 -7.80 4.70 6.72
CA ARG A 144 -9.03 3.91 6.90
C ARG A 144 -10.26 4.66 6.38
N GLN A 145 -10.35 5.97 6.64
CA GLN A 145 -11.45 6.78 6.12
C GLN A 145 -11.42 6.84 4.59
N LEU A 146 -10.24 7.03 3.99
CA LEU A 146 -10.07 7.01 2.53
C LEU A 146 -10.52 5.68 1.90
N MET A 147 -10.19 4.56 2.53
CA MET A 147 -10.60 3.22 2.07
C MET A 147 -12.12 3.05 2.12
N LYS A 148 -12.77 3.61 3.14
CA LYS A 148 -14.23 3.63 3.24
C LYS A 148 -14.84 4.52 2.16
N ASP A 149 -14.28 5.70 1.90
CA ASP A 149 -14.80 6.66 0.94
C ASP A 149 -14.71 6.15 -0.50
N TYR A 150 -13.58 5.52 -0.87
CA TYR A 150 -13.39 5.03 -2.24
C TYR A 150 -13.90 3.62 -2.51
N PHE A 151 -13.92 2.73 -1.51
CA PHE A 151 -14.25 1.32 -1.73
C PHE A 151 -15.45 0.84 -0.91
N GLY A 152 -15.99 1.65 0.00
CA GLY A 152 -17.05 1.23 0.92
C GLY A 152 -16.62 0.10 1.86
N ARG A 153 -15.30 -0.05 2.08
CA ARG A 153 -14.71 -1.12 2.91
C ARG A 153 -14.01 -0.52 4.12
N GLU A 154 -14.14 -1.18 5.27
CA GLU A 154 -13.32 -0.91 6.45
C GLU A 154 -12.32 -2.07 6.61
N PRO A 155 -11.04 -1.87 6.26
CA PRO A 155 -10.03 -2.92 6.36
C PRO A 155 -9.87 -3.50 7.76
N THR A 156 -9.75 -4.83 7.84
CA THR A 156 -9.46 -5.53 9.12
C THR A 156 -8.02 -6.02 9.22
N SER A 157 -7.29 -5.90 8.11
CA SER A 157 -5.89 -6.26 7.94
C SER A 157 -5.09 -4.99 7.66
N VAL A 158 -3.87 -4.92 8.16
CA VAL A 158 -3.03 -3.72 8.07
C VAL A 158 -1.56 -4.09 7.88
N GLU A 159 -0.81 -3.22 7.23
CA GLU A 159 0.65 -3.25 7.24
C GLU A 159 1.20 -1.90 7.65
N ASN A 160 2.42 -1.90 8.18
CA ASN A 160 3.18 -0.68 8.39
C ASN A 160 4.20 -0.55 7.26
N THR A 161 4.56 0.69 6.93
CA THR A 161 5.51 1.02 5.86
C THR A 161 6.78 0.17 5.93
N GLU A 162 7.20 -0.34 4.78
CA GLU A 162 8.36 -1.24 4.62
C GLU A 162 8.30 -2.50 5.50
N PHE A 163 7.10 -2.92 5.90
CA PHE A 163 6.88 -3.99 6.88
C PHE A 163 7.66 -3.81 8.18
N ILE A 164 7.92 -2.56 8.58
CA ILE A 164 8.60 -2.24 9.84
C ILE A 164 7.74 -2.72 11.00
N TYR A 165 8.33 -3.55 11.85
CA TYR A 165 7.60 -4.21 12.92
C TYR A 165 8.37 -4.25 14.23
N ASN A 166 7.62 -4.00 15.31
CA ASN A 166 7.95 -4.44 16.64
C ASN A 166 6.64 -4.68 17.40
N THR A 167 6.71 -5.30 18.59
CA THR A 167 5.51 -5.58 19.38
C THR A 167 4.72 -4.33 19.74
N ARG A 168 5.38 -3.18 19.95
CA ARG A 168 4.69 -1.90 20.23
C ARG A 168 3.81 -1.49 19.04
N ILE A 169 4.34 -1.48 17.82
CA ILE A 169 3.58 -1.17 16.59
C ILE A 169 2.37 -2.10 16.45
N ALA A 170 2.58 -3.40 16.64
CA ALA A 170 1.50 -4.39 16.60
C ALA A 170 0.42 -4.12 17.66
N CYS A 171 0.81 -3.75 18.88
CA CYS A 171 -0.12 -3.38 19.95
C CYS A 171 -0.92 -2.11 19.62
N VAL A 172 -0.31 -1.10 19.01
CA VAL A 172 -1.02 0.11 18.54
C VAL A 172 -2.10 -0.29 17.56
N LEU A 173 -1.72 -1.02 16.50
CA LEU A 173 -2.65 -1.49 15.48
C LEU A 173 -3.76 -2.38 16.05
N GLY A 174 -3.44 -3.24 17.02
CA GLY A 174 -4.44 -4.03 17.75
C GLY A 174 -5.44 -3.16 18.52
N ARG A 175 -4.99 -2.07 19.17
CA ARG A 175 -5.88 -1.10 19.84
C ARG A 175 -6.78 -0.35 18.86
N LEU A 176 -6.32 -0.12 17.63
CA LEU A 176 -7.13 0.46 16.55
C LEU A 176 -8.14 -0.52 15.93
N GLY A 177 -8.22 -1.75 16.43
CA GLY A 177 -9.21 -2.75 16.04
C GLY A 177 -8.79 -3.67 14.90
N TYR A 178 -7.54 -3.58 14.40
CA TYR A 178 -7.05 -4.49 13.37
C TYR A 178 -6.89 -5.90 13.91
N LYS A 179 -7.22 -6.90 13.07
CA LYS A 179 -7.20 -8.32 13.42
C LYS A 179 -5.91 -9.00 13.00
N VAL A 180 -5.28 -8.51 11.93
CA VAL A 180 -4.07 -9.06 11.34
C VAL A 180 -3.13 -7.92 10.97
N VAL A 181 -1.86 -8.04 11.34
CA VAL A 181 -0.78 -7.21 10.83
C VAL A 181 0.17 -8.04 9.96
N LEU A 182 0.57 -7.49 8.83
CA LEU A 182 1.56 -8.10 7.94
C LEU A 182 2.94 -7.49 8.21
N THR A 183 3.98 -8.31 8.10
CA THR A 183 5.37 -7.91 8.33
C THR A 183 6.35 -8.85 7.62
N GLU A 184 7.64 -8.51 7.64
CA GLU A 184 8.70 -9.25 6.99
C GLU A 184 9.07 -10.56 7.71
N GLY A 185 9.13 -11.67 6.96
CA GLY A 185 9.51 -13.00 7.44
C GLY A 185 10.98 -13.35 7.20
N VAL A 186 11.90 -12.46 7.54
CA VAL A 186 13.36 -12.69 7.41
C VAL A 186 13.90 -13.61 8.51
N GLU A 187 14.95 -14.35 8.17
CA GLU A 187 15.56 -15.39 9.03
C GLU A 187 16.02 -14.82 10.39
N ARG A 188 16.56 -13.59 10.41
CA ARG A 188 16.99 -12.93 11.64
C ARG A 188 15.85 -12.72 12.65
N ILE A 189 14.62 -12.54 12.17
CA ILE A 189 13.43 -12.36 13.02
C ILE A 189 12.85 -13.72 13.42
N LEU A 190 12.82 -14.68 12.49
CA LEU A 190 12.20 -15.98 12.67
C LEU A 190 13.06 -16.97 13.47
N GLY A 191 14.39 -16.91 13.36
CA GLY A 191 15.28 -17.92 13.91
C GLY A 191 14.92 -19.31 13.36
N TRP A 192 14.49 -20.23 14.23
CA TRP A 192 14.06 -21.58 13.86
C TRP A 192 12.61 -21.66 13.35
N ARG A 193 11.87 -20.56 13.38
CA ARG A 193 10.46 -20.49 12.95
C ARG A 193 10.34 -20.37 11.43
N SER A 194 9.13 -20.55 10.90
CA SER A 194 8.85 -20.47 9.46
C SER A 194 7.88 -19.34 9.16
N PRO A 195 8.06 -18.58 8.05
CA PRO A 195 7.13 -17.52 7.68
C PRO A 195 5.74 -18.06 7.29
N ASN A 196 5.59 -19.38 7.11
CA ASN A 196 4.37 -20.03 6.65
C ASN A 196 3.34 -20.32 7.77
N TYR A 197 3.58 -19.85 8.99
CA TYR A 197 2.66 -19.99 10.11
C TYR A 197 2.06 -18.65 10.53
N LEU A 198 0.85 -18.73 11.10
CA LEU A 198 0.20 -17.60 11.73
C LEU A 198 0.74 -17.40 13.14
N TYR A 199 1.28 -16.22 13.41
CA TYR A 199 1.76 -15.84 14.74
C TYR A 199 0.77 -14.93 15.45
N LYS A 200 1.04 -14.65 16.73
CA LYS A 200 0.34 -13.61 17.50
C LYS A 200 1.37 -12.69 18.15
N ALA A 201 1.13 -11.40 18.10
CA ALA A 201 1.97 -10.44 18.79
C ALA A 201 1.79 -10.59 20.31
N ARG A 202 2.91 -10.60 21.03
CA ARG A 202 2.93 -10.75 22.48
C ARG A 202 2.21 -9.56 23.14
N GLY A 203 1.29 -9.82 24.06
CA GLY A 203 0.65 -8.79 24.90
C GLY A 203 -0.63 -8.15 24.33
N CYS A 204 -0.89 -8.23 23.03
CA CYS A 204 -2.13 -7.68 22.42
C CYS A 204 -2.91 -8.70 21.58
N GLY A 205 -2.30 -9.82 21.19
CA GLY A 205 -3.02 -10.92 20.56
C GLY A 205 -3.44 -10.70 19.09
N ILE A 206 -3.12 -9.55 18.49
CA ILE A 206 -3.27 -9.35 17.03
C ILE A 206 -2.48 -10.43 16.30
N LYS A 207 -3.08 -10.99 15.24
CA LYS A 207 -2.42 -12.00 14.42
C LYS A 207 -1.32 -11.35 13.58
N VAL A 208 -0.22 -12.07 13.40
CA VAL A 208 0.91 -11.61 12.60
C VAL A 208 1.11 -12.59 11.45
N LEU A 209 0.95 -12.10 10.24
CA LEU A 209 1.30 -12.80 9.01
C LEU A 209 2.66 -12.32 8.54
N MET A 210 3.53 -13.26 8.16
CA MET A 210 4.90 -12.94 7.76
C MET A 210 5.08 -13.22 6.27
N ARG A 211 5.63 -12.25 5.54
CA ARG A 211 5.98 -12.43 4.13
C ARG A 211 7.01 -13.55 4.00
N ASN A 212 6.78 -14.49 3.09
CA ASN A 212 7.81 -15.43 2.66
C ASN A 212 8.68 -14.74 1.61
N TYR A 213 9.69 -13.98 2.07
CA TYR A 213 10.46 -13.09 1.20
C TYR A 213 11.16 -13.82 0.06
N ARG A 214 11.68 -15.04 0.30
CA ARG A 214 12.31 -15.86 -0.76
C ARG A 214 11.35 -16.13 -1.90
N LEU A 215 10.16 -16.65 -1.59
CA LEU A 215 9.15 -16.95 -2.60
C LEU A 215 8.60 -15.67 -3.26
N SER A 216 8.35 -14.63 -2.47
CA SER A 216 7.89 -13.34 -3.00
C SER A 216 8.91 -12.70 -3.94
N ASP A 217 10.21 -12.76 -3.61
CA ASP A 217 11.29 -12.19 -4.43
C ASP A 217 11.53 -13.01 -5.69
N ASP A 218 11.40 -14.34 -5.60
CA ASP A 218 11.49 -15.21 -6.77
C ASP A 218 10.37 -14.87 -7.77
N ILE A 219 9.15 -14.60 -7.30
CA ILE A 219 8.03 -14.12 -8.15
C ILE A 219 8.25 -12.67 -8.61
N GLY A 220 8.68 -11.77 -7.71
CA GLY A 220 8.74 -10.34 -8.00
C GLY A 220 9.91 -9.93 -8.90
N PHE A 221 11.06 -10.59 -8.75
CA PHE A 221 12.30 -10.20 -9.42
C PHE A 221 12.85 -11.27 -10.36
N ARG A 222 12.56 -12.55 -10.12
CA ARG A 222 13.21 -13.67 -10.82
C ARG A 222 12.26 -14.52 -11.65
N PHE A 223 11.00 -14.12 -11.80
CA PHE A 223 10.00 -14.91 -12.51
C PHE A 223 10.39 -15.20 -13.97
N ALA A 224 11.12 -14.29 -14.62
CA ALA A 224 11.64 -14.49 -15.98
C ALA A 224 13.04 -15.15 -16.02
N SER A 225 13.66 -15.42 -14.86
CA SER A 225 14.99 -16.03 -14.78
C SER A 225 14.91 -17.53 -15.06
N ARG A 226 15.59 -17.95 -16.11
CA ARG A 226 15.67 -19.37 -16.50
C ARG A 226 16.69 -20.19 -15.68
N GLU A 227 17.48 -19.52 -14.84
CA GLU A 227 18.54 -20.14 -14.03
C GLU A 227 18.07 -20.53 -12.61
N TRP A 228 16.75 -20.52 -12.38
CA TRP A 228 16.15 -20.79 -11.08
C TRP A 228 16.51 -22.21 -10.59
N ARG A 229 17.11 -22.28 -9.40
CA ARG A 229 17.29 -23.53 -8.63
C ARG A 229 16.44 -23.39 -7.37
N GLU A 230 15.49 -24.31 -7.20
CA GLU A 230 14.56 -24.38 -6.06
C GLU A 230 15.28 -24.49 -4.71
#